data_AF-A0A368FG44-F1
#
_entry.id   AF-A0A368FG44-F1
#
_cell.length_a   1.000
_cell.length_b   1.000
_cell.length_c   1.000
_cell.angle_alpha   90.00
_cell.angle_beta   90.00
_cell.angle_gamma   90.00
#
_symmetry.space_group_name_H-M   'P 1'
#
loop_
_entity.id
_entity.type
_entity.pdbx_description
1 polymer ?
#
loop_
_entity_poly.entity_id
_entity_poly.type
_entity_poly.pdbx_seq_one_letter_code
_entity_poly.pdbx_strand_id
1 'polypeptide(L)'
;MVDSIHFQYNSMLTAFLVLSLYCSDSGHYLLSALFYCVLLNFKHIYLYYAPAYVVFFLRSYFFTSIDDLFQFTRTIVSGLKLAIVMAVPFAVSFGPFIVAGGLSGLLQILSRLFPVSRGLTHAYWAPNFWAMYNVMDFILYQVLSLWKPGFFSPPTYSSGLVQVYDHSVLPTITPLFSLMCVIASLVPLFATLFKSKLPDLCTLLSLSAFSFFFYGYHVHEKALLLMAIPLVVLALTDPKFVRVAVLFSIITCTSLFPLLFTLFEIPMKYCLATTYTILMLLMFRYAFHLNTTSVLPLYSILYISGLVLFELNASFVHKALFGEKLAFLPLMMISVYSAVGVLGCYIWLILLVFDDDIMITFKKKRCELEERFIKAGHYPVQAVESLEEVEMIGGIDISTSKKNQDFAVVAFSIFEYPSMKEMALFDTVLVISEPYITDYLAIREAAPVAGFVNSILEEFPHMRPDVIICDGNGQFHSRGCGLACHIGALTGIATIGVAKNLNLSLLKSLGASDDIIAAADQADLHSRDKVREYFDG
;
A
#
# COMPACT_ATOMS: atom_id res chain seq x y z
N MET A 1 -11.10 13.25 -24.97
CA MET A 1 -11.87 12.16 -25.61
C MET A 1 -13.27 12.06 -25.04
N VAL A 2 -13.45 11.69 -23.76
CA VAL A 2 -14.78 11.42 -23.20
C VAL A 2 -15.67 12.67 -23.08
N ASP A 3 -15.13 13.80 -22.64
CA ASP A 3 -15.95 15.01 -22.47
C ASP A 3 -16.22 15.74 -23.79
N SER A 4 -15.16 16.12 -24.53
CA SER A 4 -15.31 16.97 -25.72
C SER A 4 -15.84 16.25 -26.96
N ILE A 5 -15.71 14.92 -27.04
CA ILE A 5 -16.20 14.14 -28.21
C ILE A 5 -17.50 13.40 -27.85
N HIS A 6 -17.54 12.70 -26.71
CA HIS A 6 -18.74 11.98 -26.26
C HIS A 6 -19.69 12.81 -25.39
N PHE A 7 -19.48 14.12 -25.31
CA PHE A 7 -20.33 15.09 -24.60
C PHE A 7 -20.68 14.66 -23.17
N GLN A 8 -19.66 14.60 -22.33
CA GLN A 8 -19.79 14.34 -20.90
C GLN A 8 -19.23 15.49 -20.06
N TYR A 9 -19.61 15.53 -18.78
CA TYR A 9 -19.20 16.57 -17.83
C TYR A 9 -18.16 16.06 -16.81
N ASN A 10 -17.30 15.09 -17.16
CA ASN A 10 -16.39 14.48 -16.19
C ASN A 10 -15.32 15.47 -15.68
N SER A 11 -14.99 16.52 -16.42
CA SER A 11 -14.04 17.56 -16.03
C SER A 11 -14.54 18.36 -14.81
N MET A 12 -15.83 18.73 -14.81
CA MET A 12 -16.47 19.38 -13.66
C MET A 12 -16.47 18.45 -12.44
N LEU A 13 -16.79 17.16 -12.64
CA LEU A 13 -16.79 16.16 -11.56
C LEU A 13 -15.38 15.91 -11.02
N THR A 14 -14.39 15.91 -11.90
CA THR A 14 -12.96 15.82 -11.53
C THR A 14 -12.53 17.04 -10.72
N ALA A 15 -13.02 18.24 -11.03
CA ALA A 15 -12.73 19.43 -10.22
C ALA A 15 -13.24 19.29 -8.78
N PHE A 16 -14.46 18.78 -8.56
CA PHE A 16 -14.97 18.49 -7.21
C PHE A 16 -14.13 17.42 -6.50
N LEU A 17 -13.67 16.40 -7.22
CA LEU A 17 -12.76 15.39 -6.66
C LEU A 17 -11.45 16.02 -6.20
N VAL A 18 -10.80 16.82 -7.06
CA VAL A 18 -9.53 17.49 -6.75
C VAL A 18 -9.69 18.48 -5.59
N LEU A 19 -10.81 19.21 -5.52
CA LEU A 19 -11.13 20.08 -4.38
C LEU A 19 -11.24 19.27 -3.08
N SER A 20 -11.90 18.11 -3.12
CA SER A 20 -11.99 17.21 -1.97
C SER A 20 -10.61 16.71 -1.51
N LEU A 21 -9.76 16.32 -2.46
CA LEU A 21 -8.38 15.88 -2.20
C LEU A 21 -7.54 17.01 -1.58
N TYR A 22 -7.58 18.20 -2.16
CA TYR A 22 -6.88 19.38 -1.63
C TYR A 22 -7.30 19.72 -0.20
N CYS A 23 -8.61 19.67 0.09
CA CYS A 23 -9.12 19.93 1.43
C CYS A 23 -8.65 18.87 2.43
N SER A 24 -8.59 17.60 2.01
CA SER A 24 -8.07 16.50 2.82
C SER A 24 -6.60 16.72 3.19
N ASP A 25 -5.76 17.02 2.20
CA ASP A 25 -4.33 17.26 2.40
C ASP A 25 -4.04 18.51 3.24
N SER A 26 -4.91 19.51 3.13
CA SER A 26 -4.84 20.74 3.93
C SER A 26 -5.39 20.59 5.36
N GLY A 27 -5.82 19.38 5.77
CA GLY A 27 -6.40 19.11 7.10
C GLY A 27 -7.85 19.55 7.29
N HIS A 28 -8.52 20.06 6.25
CA HIS A 28 -9.91 20.49 6.26
C HIS A 28 -10.87 19.33 5.95
N TYR A 29 -10.88 18.31 6.81
CA TYR A 29 -11.59 17.04 6.61
C TYR A 29 -13.11 17.18 6.40
N LEU A 30 -13.78 18.10 7.10
CA LEU A 30 -15.21 18.34 6.92
C LEU A 30 -15.53 18.88 5.51
N LEU A 31 -14.70 19.79 5.00
CA LEU A 31 -14.88 20.35 3.67
C LEU A 31 -14.58 19.32 2.58
N SER A 32 -13.58 18.46 2.81
CA SER A 32 -13.33 17.29 1.95
C SER A 32 -14.57 16.38 1.87
N ALA A 33 -15.14 16.01 3.02
CA ALA A 33 -16.36 15.18 3.05
C ALA A 33 -17.54 15.85 2.32
N LEU A 34 -17.72 17.16 2.50
CA LEU A 34 -18.76 17.92 1.82
C LEU A 34 -18.61 17.86 0.29
N PHE A 35 -17.42 18.16 -0.23
CA PHE A 35 -17.15 18.13 -1.68
C PHE A 35 -17.32 16.73 -2.26
N TYR A 36 -16.89 15.68 -1.54
CA TYR A 36 -17.13 14.30 -1.97
C TYR A 36 -18.62 13.95 -2.02
N CYS A 37 -19.40 14.33 -1.00
CA CYS A 37 -20.84 14.07 -1.01
C CYS A 37 -21.55 14.84 -2.13
N VAL A 38 -21.15 16.08 -2.43
CA VAL A 38 -21.64 16.83 -3.60
C VAL A 38 -21.30 16.09 -4.90
N LEU A 39 -20.06 15.63 -5.07
CA LEU A 39 -19.62 14.84 -6.22
C LEU A 39 -20.47 13.57 -6.41
N LEU A 40 -20.73 12.85 -5.32
CA LEU A 40 -21.55 11.63 -5.34
C LEU A 40 -23.00 11.92 -5.76
N ASN A 41 -23.55 13.07 -5.36
CA ASN A 41 -24.89 13.52 -5.77
C ASN A 41 -24.95 13.89 -7.26
N PHE A 42 -23.87 14.42 -7.83
CA PHE A 42 -23.81 14.68 -9.28
C PHE A 42 -23.74 13.39 -10.11
N LYS A 43 -22.96 12.39 -9.66
CA LYS A 43 -22.84 11.11 -10.38
C LYS A 43 -22.56 9.95 -9.43
N HIS A 44 -23.51 9.03 -9.32
CA HIS A 44 -23.44 7.89 -8.40
C HIS A 44 -22.27 6.91 -8.66
N ILE A 45 -21.62 6.95 -9.83
CA ILE A 45 -20.44 6.11 -10.10
C ILE A 45 -19.27 6.38 -9.13
N TYR A 46 -19.21 7.58 -8.55
CA TYR A 46 -18.23 7.93 -7.51
C TYR A 46 -18.47 7.20 -6.18
N LEU A 47 -19.50 6.36 -6.09
CA LEU A 47 -19.65 5.39 -5.00
C LEU A 47 -18.46 4.41 -4.94
N TYR A 48 -17.73 4.23 -6.05
CA TYR A 48 -16.49 3.43 -6.10
C TYR A 48 -15.42 3.94 -5.12
N TYR A 49 -15.47 5.22 -4.75
CA TYR A 49 -14.57 5.84 -3.78
C TYR A 49 -15.08 5.77 -2.33
N ALA A 50 -16.33 5.37 -2.09
CA ALA A 50 -16.91 5.47 -0.77
C ALA A 50 -16.13 4.67 0.29
N PRO A 51 -15.71 3.41 0.04
CA PRO A 51 -14.88 2.68 1.00
C PRO A 51 -13.54 3.35 1.31
N ALA A 52 -12.93 4.03 0.33
CA ALA A 52 -11.70 4.77 0.56
C ALA A 52 -11.88 5.96 1.50
N TYR A 53 -12.95 6.74 1.33
CA TYR A 53 -13.30 7.83 2.27
C TYR A 53 -13.65 7.28 3.66
N VAL A 54 -14.32 6.13 3.74
CA VAL A 54 -14.60 5.45 5.01
C VAL A 54 -13.30 5.10 5.72
N VAL A 55 -12.36 4.42 5.05
CA VAL A 55 -11.05 4.06 5.61
C VAL A 55 -10.26 5.31 6.05
N PHE A 56 -10.25 6.34 5.21
CA PHE A 56 -9.59 7.60 5.49
C PHE A 56 -10.12 8.26 6.77
N PHE A 57 -11.42 8.54 6.84
CA PHE A 57 -12.01 9.21 8.01
C PHE A 57 -12.01 8.33 9.26
N LEU A 58 -12.16 7.02 9.11
CA LEU A 58 -12.09 6.08 10.23
C LEU A 58 -10.71 6.17 10.89
N ARG A 59 -9.63 6.16 10.12
CA ARG A 59 -8.27 6.34 10.67
C ARG A 59 -8.05 7.75 11.23
N SER A 60 -8.46 8.79 10.51
CA SER A 60 -8.21 10.19 10.89
C SER A 60 -8.94 10.62 12.15
N TYR A 61 -10.13 10.07 12.44
CA TYR A 61 -10.93 10.46 13.60
C TYR A 61 -10.93 9.44 14.75
N PHE A 62 -10.87 8.12 14.46
CA PHE A 62 -11.15 7.10 15.47
C PHE A 62 -9.94 6.29 15.94
N PHE A 63 -8.82 6.27 15.20
CA PHE A 63 -7.65 5.45 15.53
C PHE A 63 -6.44 6.24 16.05
N THR A 64 -6.65 7.48 16.50
CA THR A 64 -5.65 8.22 17.29
C THR A 64 -5.67 7.69 18.73
N SER A 65 -4.52 7.40 19.33
CA SER A 65 -4.39 6.76 20.66
C SER A 65 -5.46 7.23 21.66
N ILE A 66 -6.32 6.31 22.10
CA ILE A 66 -7.43 6.57 23.03
C ILE A 66 -6.93 6.27 24.43
N ASP A 67 -6.02 7.09 24.93
CA ASP A 67 -5.50 6.94 26.30
C ASP A 67 -6.33 7.72 27.33
N ASP A 68 -7.30 8.54 26.89
CA ASP A 68 -8.06 9.45 27.76
C ASP A 68 -9.57 9.52 27.39
N LEU A 69 -10.44 9.53 28.41
CA LEU A 69 -11.90 9.67 28.30
C LEU A 69 -12.29 10.99 27.61
N PHE A 70 -11.49 12.05 27.81
CA PHE A 70 -11.67 13.34 27.14
C PHE A 70 -11.46 13.24 25.62
N GLN A 71 -10.48 12.44 25.19
CA GLN A 71 -10.19 12.18 23.77
C GLN A 71 -11.35 11.45 23.10
N PHE A 72 -11.93 10.45 23.78
CA PHE A 72 -13.10 9.70 23.29
C PHE A 72 -14.32 10.59 23.02
N THR A 73 -14.64 11.48 23.96
CA THR A 73 -15.77 12.41 23.81
C THR A 73 -15.56 13.37 22.63
N ARG A 74 -14.33 13.86 22.44
CA ARG A 74 -13.96 14.71 21.29
C ARG A 74 -14.10 13.97 19.96
N THR A 75 -13.74 12.68 19.92
CA THR A 75 -13.91 11.83 18.74
C THR A 75 -15.38 11.66 18.37
N ILE A 76 -16.28 11.40 19.34
CA ILE A 76 -17.73 11.30 19.07
C ILE A 76 -18.28 12.61 18.51
N VAL A 77 -17.97 13.75 19.13
CA VAL A 77 -18.44 15.06 18.66
C VAL A 77 -17.96 15.34 17.24
N SER A 78 -16.72 14.98 16.94
CA SER A 78 -16.13 15.15 15.62
C SER A 78 -16.78 14.23 14.58
N GLY A 79 -17.06 12.98 14.95
CA GLY A 79 -17.81 12.03 14.11
C GLY A 79 -19.24 12.50 13.83
N LEU A 80 -19.92 13.08 14.83
CA LEU A 80 -21.26 13.65 14.64
C LEU A 80 -21.24 14.85 13.68
N LYS A 81 -20.26 15.75 13.82
CA LYS A 81 -20.06 16.86 12.88
C LYS A 81 -19.84 16.36 11.45
N LEU A 82 -19.00 15.34 11.28
CA LEU A 82 -18.76 14.71 9.98
C LEU A 82 -20.06 14.13 9.39
N ALA A 83 -20.83 13.38 10.18
CA ALA A 83 -22.10 12.80 9.74
C ALA A 83 -23.12 13.86 9.31
N ILE A 84 -23.23 14.97 10.06
CA ILE A 84 -24.10 16.09 9.71
C ILE A 84 -23.67 16.71 8.38
N VAL A 85 -22.38 17.03 8.24
CA VAL A 85 -21.84 17.64 7.01
C VAL A 85 -22.05 16.74 5.79
N MET A 86 -21.85 15.43 5.95
CA MET A 86 -22.11 14.47 4.88
C MET A 86 -23.60 14.38 4.51
N ALA A 87 -24.52 14.56 5.48
CA ALA A 87 -25.96 14.49 5.24
C ALA A 87 -26.53 15.72 4.52
N VAL A 88 -25.92 16.91 4.68
CA VAL A 88 -26.41 18.17 4.10
C VAL A 88 -26.62 18.09 2.58
N PRO A 89 -25.64 17.66 1.75
CA PRO A 89 -25.83 17.56 0.30
C PRO A 89 -27.00 16.65 -0.10
N PHE A 90 -27.19 15.53 0.60
CA PHE A 90 -28.30 14.61 0.32
C PHE A 90 -29.64 15.18 0.75
N ALA A 91 -29.69 15.87 1.89
CA ALA A 91 -30.93 16.53 2.34
C ALA A 91 -31.34 17.63 1.37
N VAL A 92 -30.39 18.41 0.85
CA VAL A 92 -30.63 19.48 -0.13
C VAL A 92 -31.06 18.90 -1.48
N SER A 93 -30.44 17.82 -1.95
CA SER A 93 -30.74 17.24 -3.26
C SER A 93 -32.01 16.38 -3.27
N PHE A 94 -32.20 15.49 -2.29
CA PHE A 94 -33.32 14.55 -2.22
C PHE A 94 -34.52 15.09 -1.44
N GLY A 95 -34.32 16.05 -0.53
CA GLY A 95 -35.37 16.63 0.31
C GLY A 95 -36.59 17.15 -0.47
N PRO A 96 -36.40 17.96 -1.55
CA PRO A 96 -37.52 18.45 -2.35
C PRO A 96 -38.37 17.32 -2.96
N PHE A 97 -37.75 16.21 -3.36
CA PHE A 97 -38.45 15.05 -3.93
C PHE A 97 -39.23 14.27 -2.87
N ILE A 98 -38.68 14.16 -1.66
CA ILE A 98 -39.38 13.54 -0.53
C ILE A 98 -40.60 14.38 -0.12
N VAL A 99 -40.47 15.71 -0.10
CA VAL A 99 -41.60 16.62 0.22
C VAL A 99 -42.69 16.54 -0.85
N ALA A 100 -42.33 16.50 -2.14
CA ALA A 100 -43.30 16.48 -3.23
C ALA A 100 -43.94 15.11 -3.48
N GLY A 101 -43.15 14.02 -3.37
CA GLY A 101 -43.56 12.68 -3.81
C GLY A 101 -43.55 11.61 -2.72
N GLY A 102 -43.30 11.99 -1.46
CA GLY A 102 -43.17 11.07 -0.34
C GLY A 102 -42.05 10.04 -0.53
N LEU A 103 -42.14 8.93 0.21
CA LEU A 103 -41.18 7.82 0.11
C LEU A 103 -41.22 7.13 -1.26
N SER A 104 -42.37 7.13 -1.93
CA SER A 104 -42.54 6.60 -3.28
C SER A 104 -41.69 7.33 -4.32
N GLY A 105 -41.60 8.67 -4.22
CA GLY A 105 -40.74 9.47 -5.10
C GLY A 105 -39.27 9.11 -4.96
N LEU A 106 -38.82 8.90 -3.72
CA LEU A 106 -37.44 8.48 -3.44
C LEU A 106 -37.13 7.09 -4.01
N LEU A 107 -38.02 6.11 -3.80
CA LEU A 107 -37.85 4.76 -4.33
C LEU A 107 -37.77 4.74 -5.86
N GLN A 108 -38.55 5.61 -6.52
CA GLN A 108 -38.51 5.76 -7.97
C GLN A 108 -37.19 6.36 -8.48
N ILE A 109 -36.58 7.27 -7.72
CA ILE A 109 -35.24 7.80 -8.06
C ILE A 109 -34.20 6.69 -7.90
N LEU A 110 -34.25 5.95 -6.79
CA LEU A 110 -33.30 4.86 -6.51
C LEU A 110 -33.37 3.75 -7.57
N SER A 111 -34.56 3.35 -8.02
CA SER A 111 -34.73 2.32 -9.06
C SER A 111 -34.17 2.76 -10.42
N ARG A 112 -34.17 4.07 -10.71
CA ARG A 112 -33.57 4.65 -11.92
C ARG A 112 -32.05 4.82 -11.81
N LEU A 113 -31.54 5.13 -10.62
CA LEU A 113 -30.11 5.24 -10.37
C LEU A 113 -29.41 3.87 -10.44
N PHE A 114 -30.06 2.82 -9.94
CA PHE A 114 -29.53 1.46 -9.93
C PHE A 114 -30.42 0.49 -10.72
N PRO A 115 -30.41 0.56 -12.06
CA PRO A 115 -31.24 -0.31 -12.91
C PRO A 115 -30.71 -1.75 -12.87
N VAL A 116 -31.49 -2.67 -12.30
CA VAL A 116 -31.11 -4.09 -12.13
C VAL A 116 -31.19 -4.90 -13.43
N SER A 117 -31.88 -4.39 -14.46
CA SER A 117 -32.19 -5.11 -15.71
C SER A 117 -31.08 -5.09 -16.76
N ARG A 118 -29.82 -4.84 -16.39
CA ARG A 118 -28.70 -4.76 -17.34
C ARG A 118 -27.79 -5.97 -17.21
N GLY A 119 -27.35 -6.52 -18.33
CA GLY A 119 -26.45 -7.68 -18.39
C GLY A 119 -25.03 -7.40 -17.87
N LEU A 120 -24.29 -8.47 -17.58
CA LEU A 120 -22.93 -8.45 -17.03
C LEU A 120 -21.93 -7.72 -17.96
N THR A 121 -21.94 -8.06 -19.25
CA THR A 121 -21.10 -7.40 -20.26
C THR A 121 -21.94 -6.87 -21.41
N HIS A 122 -21.57 -5.71 -21.95
CA HIS A 122 -22.22 -5.07 -23.10
C HIS A 122 -21.59 -5.47 -24.44
N ALA A 123 -22.03 -4.85 -25.53
CA ALA A 123 -21.43 -5.03 -26.86
C ALA A 123 -19.91 -4.78 -26.90
N TYR A 124 -19.47 -3.83 -26.08
CA TYR A 124 -18.07 -3.56 -25.82
C TYR A 124 -17.77 -3.97 -24.39
N TRP A 125 -16.96 -5.02 -24.22
CA TRP A 125 -16.62 -5.51 -22.90
C TRP A 125 -15.72 -4.48 -22.22
N ALA A 126 -16.10 -4.01 -21.03
CA ALA A 126 -15.17 -3.26 -20.21
C ALA A 126 -13.98 -4.17 -19.88
N PRO A 127 -12.74 -3.64 -19.85
CA PRO A 127 -11.54 -4.44 -19.62
C PRO A 127 -11.41 -4.83 -18.14
N ASN A 128 -12.29 -5.72 -17.68
CA ASN A 128 -12.40 -6.18 -16.31
C ASN A 128 -12.30 -7.72 -16.23
N PHE A 129 -12.48 -8.28 -15.03
CA PHE A 129 -12.38 -9.73 -14.81
C PHE A 129 -13.36 -10.53 -15.69
N TRP A 130 -14.59 -10.02 -15.86
CA TRP A 130 -15.64 -10.73 -16.58
C TRP A 130 -15.37 -10.82 -18.09
N ALA A 131 -14.63 -9.87 -18.67
CA ALA A 131 -14.18 -9.99 -20.07
C ALA A 131 -13.28 -11.22 -20.27
N MET A 132 -12.34 -11.47 -19.34
CA MET A 132 -11.49 -12.66 -19.37
C MET A 132 -12.30 -13.94 -19.11
N TYR A 133 -13.24 -13.88 -18.16
CA TYR A 133 -14.14 -14.98 -17.85
C TYR A 133 -14.99 -15.41 -19.06
N ASN A 134 -15.58 -14.44 -19.77
CA ASN A 134 -16.36 -14.69 -20.98
C ASN A 134 -15.51 -15.30 -22.11
N VAL A 135 -14.26 -14.85 -22.32
CA VAL A 135 -13.37 -15.51 -23.31
C VAL A 135 -13.05 -16.93 -22.90
N MET A 136 -12.81 -17.18 -21.60
CA MET A 136 -12.56 -18.53 -21.12
C MET A 136 -13.77 -19.44 -21.38
N ASP A 137 -14.98 -18.97 -21.06
CA ASP A 137 -16.23 -19.69 -21.36
C ASP A 137 -16.37 -19.97 -22.87
N PHE A 138 -16.08 -18.98 -23.71
CA PHE A 138 -16.13 -19.12 -25.16
C PHE A 138 -15.15 -20.19 -25.67
N ILE A 139 -13.89 -20.17 -25.19
CA ILE A 139 -12.87 -21.16 -25.56
C ILE A 139 -13.29 -22.56 -25.11
N LEU A 140 -13.77 -22.68 -23.87
CA LEU A 140 -14.26 -23.95 -23.33
C LEU A 140 -15.45 -24.49 -24.13
N TYR A 141 -16.40 -23.63 -24.50
CA TYR A 141 -17.50 -24.00 -25.37
C TYR A 141 -17.00 -24.57 -26.72
N GLN A 142 -16.07 -23.88 -27.39
CA GLN A 142 -15.51 -24.34 -28.66
C GLN A 142 -14.83 -25.70 -28.51
N VAL A 143 -13.98 -25.87 -27.50
CA VAL A 143 -13.22 -27.13 -27.28
C VAL A 143 -14.15 -28.28 -26.90
N LEU A 144 -15.07 -28.07 -25.96
CA LEU A 144 -15.95 -29.14 -25.46
C LEU A 144 -17.06 -29.51 -26.44
N SER A 145 -17.51 -28.56 -27.28
CA SER A 145 -18.49 -28.85 -28.34
C SER A 145 -17.90 -29.72 -29.46
N LEU A 146 -16.58 -29.72 -29.65
CA LEU A 146 -15.91 -30.68 -30.54
C LEU A 146 -15.99 -32.11 -29.99
N TRP A 147 -15.93 -32.26 -28.66
CA TRP A 147 -16.00 -33.58 -28.00
C TRP A 147 -17.44 -34.09 -27.86
N LYS A 148 -18.38 -33.22 -27.47
CA LYS A 148 -19.82 -33.54 -27.35
C LYS A 148 -20.69 -32.48 -28.02
N PRO A 149 -20.98 -32.64 -29.32
CA PRO A 149 -21.84 -31.72 -30.05
C PRO A 149 -23.24 -31.64 -29.42
N GLY A 150 -23.74 -30.43 -29.19
CA GLY A 150 -25.10 -30.18 -28.73
C GLY A 150 -25.35 -30.28 -27.22
N PHE A 151 -24.34 -30.62 -26.41
CA PHE A 151 -24.48 -30.64 -24.95
C PHE A 151 -24.52 -29.24 -24.33
N PHE A 152 -23.82 -28.27 -24.93
CA PHE A 152 -23.75 -26.88 -24.47
C PHE A 152 -24.48 -25.95 -25.44
N SER A 153 -25.17 -24.94 -24.90
CA SER A 153 -25.79 -23.87 -25.69
C SER A 153 -24.73 -22.90 -26.22
N PRO A 154 -24.90 -22.35 -27.43
CA PRO A 154 -23.96 -21.38 -27.97
C PRO A 154 -23.96 -20.08 -27.15
N PRO A 155 -22.79 -19.45 -26.95
CA PRO A 155 -22.67 -18.24 -26.13
C PRO A 155 -23.33 -17.04 -26.81
N THR A 156 -24.22 -16.36 -26.10
CA THR A 156 -25.02 -15.22 -26.61
C THR A 156 -24.42 -13.85 -26.30
N TYR A 157 -23.44 -13.78 -25.38
CA TYR A 157 -22.78 -12.54 -24.95
C TYR A 157 -21.81 -11.93 -25.97
N SER A 158 -21.53 -12.63 -27.07
CA SER A 158 -20.74 -12.15 -28.20
C SER A 158 -21.59 -11.40 -29.26
N SER A 159 -22.92 -11.37 -29.08
CA SER A 159 -23.87 -10.84 -30.07
C SER A 159 -23.93 -9.32 -30.16
N GLY A 160 -23.29 -8.60 -29.23
CA GLY A 160 -23.34 -7.14 -29.22
C GLY A 160 -24.59 -6.55 -28.56
N LEU A 161 -25.52 -7.37 -28.07
CA LEU A 161 -26.77 -6.89 -27.48
C LEU A 161 -26.68 -6.77 -25.96
N VAL A 162 -27.28 -5.70 -25.41
CA VAL A 162 -27.37 -5.48 -23.96
C VAL A 162 -28.48 -6.35 -23.38
N GLN A 163 -28.15 -7.56 -22.97
CA GLN A 163 -29.11 -8.53 -22.44
C GLN A 163 -28.51 -9.29 -21.26
N VAL A 164 -29.37 -9.75 -20.37
CA VAL A 164 -28.98 -10.75 -19.38
C VAL A 164 -28.80 -12.07 -20.13
N TYR A 165 -27.64 -12.69 -19.97
CA TYR A 165 -27.30 -13.93 -20.64
C TYR A 165 -26.79 -14.93 -19.61
N ASP A 166 -26.94 -16.20 -19.97
CA ASP A 166 -26.33 -17.32 -19.24
C ASP A 166 -25.02 -17.71 -19.92
N HIS A 167 -24.05 -18.12 -19.10
CA HIS A 167 -22.79 -18.68 -19.59
C HIS A 167 -23.00 -20.09 -20.13
N SER A 168 -22.23 -20.48 -21.14
CA SER A 168 -22.44 -21.74 -21.86
C SER A 168 -21.91 -22.95 -21.08
N VAL A 169 -20.71 -22.83 -20.51
CA VAL A 169 -20.00 -23.91 -19.81
C VAL A 169 -19.74 -23.53 -18.36
N LEU A 170 -19.27 -22.31 -18.14
CA LEU A 170 -18.96 -21.79 -16.83
C LEU A 170 -20.24 -21.37 -16.06
N PRO A 171 -20.22 -21.30 -14.73
CA PRO A 171 -21.36 -20.84 -13.95
C PRO A 171 -21.82 -19.41 -14.29
N THR A 172 -23.12 -19.20 -14.47
CA THR A 172 -23.68 -17.86 -14.67
C THR A 172 -23.37 -16.96 -13.47
N ILE A 173 -22.78 -15.81 -13.74
CA ILE A 173 -22.43 -14.82 -12.73
C ILE A 173 -23.66 -14.00 -12.38
N THR A 174 -24.00 -13.92 -11.08
CA THR A 174 -25.08 -13.08 -10.56
C THR A 174 -24.54 -11.74 -10.04
N PRO A 175 -25.37 -10.68 -9.98
CA PRO A 175 -24.98 -9.40 -9.38
C PRO A 175 -24.49 -9.55 -7.94
N LEU A 176 -25.11 -10.44 -7.16
CA LEU A 176 -24.72 -10.71 -5.78
C LEU A 176 -23.34 -11.36 -5.69
N PHE A 177 -23.04 -12.32 -6.57
CA PHE A 177 -21.72 -12.95 -6.61
C PHE A 177 -20.63 -11.93 -6.97
N SER A 178 -20.88 -11.11 -7.99
CA SER A 178 -19.96 -10.02 -8.36
C SER A 178 -19.74 -9.05 -7.20
N LEU A 179 -20.78 -8.68 -6.44
CA LEU A 179 -20.64 -7.84 -5.26
C LEU A 179 -19.77 -8.50 -4.19
N MET A 180 -19.91 -9.81 -3.96
CA MET A 180 -19.04 -10.56 -3.04
C MET A 180 -17.59 -10.54 -3.50
N CYS A 181 -17.32 -10.67 -4.81
CA CYS A 181 -15.97 -10.52 -5.37
C CYS A 181 -15.40 -9.11 -5.14
N VAL A 182 -16.21 -8.06 -5.34
CA VAL A 182 -15.81 -6.67 -5.05
C VAL A 182 -15.43 -6.54 -3.57
N ILE A 183 -16.29 -6.98 -2.65
CA ILE A 183 -16.05 -6.91 -1.20
C ILE A 183 -14.76 -7.67 -0.83
N ALA A 184 -14.58 -8.89 -1.35
CA ALA A 184 -13.35 -9.66 -1.12
C ALA A 184 -12.10 -8.93 -1.66
N SER A 185 -12.23 -8.26 -2.81
CA SER A 185 -11.12 -7.51 -3.41
C SER A 185 -10.80 -6.18 -2.70
N LEU A 186 -11.65 -5.70 -1.78
CA LEU A 186 -11.38 -4.51 -0.95
C LEU A 186 -10.47 -4.83 0.25
N VAL A 187 -10.10 -6.10 0.48
CA VAL A 187 -9.20 -6.50 1.58
C VAL A 187 -7.91 -5.66 1.63
N PRO A 188 -7.17 -5.43 0.53
CA PRO A 188 -5.97 -4.58 0.57
C PRO A 188 -6.25 -3.15 1.03
N LEU A 189 -7.41 -2.58 0.67
CA LEU A 189 -7.80 -1.24 1.12
C LEU A 189 -7.99 -1.22 2.64
N PHE A 190 -8.77 -2.14 3.20
CA PHE A 190 -8.98 -2.18 4.66
C PHE A 190 -7.74 -2.57 5.44
N ALA A 191 -6.85 -3.39 4.85
CA ALA A 191 -5.57 -3.74 5.45
C ALA A 191 -4.67 -2.50 5.70
N THR A 192 -4.86 -1.41 4.95
CA THR A 192 -4.13 -0.15 5.18
C THR A 192 -4.40 0.48 6.54
N LEU A 193 -5.52 0.16 7.20
CA LEU A 193 -5.84 0.63 8.56
C LEU A 193 -4.81 0.16 9.60
N PHE A 194 -4.16 -0.98 9.34
CA PHE A 194 -3.15 -1.56 10.22
C PHE A 194 -1.73 -1.06 9.93
N LYS A 195 -1.55 -0.24 8.88
CA LYS A 195 -0.25 0.37 8.59
C LYS A 195 0.09 1.42 9.64
N SER A 196 1.38 1.53 9.95
CA SER A 196 1.91 2.55 10.87
C SER A 196 1.58 3.96 10.38
N LYS A 197 1.83 4.22 9.09
CA LYS A 197 1.42 5.43 8.38
C LYS A 197 0.28 5.08 7.41
N LEU A 198 -0.85 5.78 7.54
CA LEU A 198 -1.94 5.64 6.59
C LEU A 198 -1.49 6.18 5.23
N PRO A 199 -1.75 5.46 4.13
CA PRO A 199 -1.55 6.00 2.79
C PRO A 199 -2.38 7.27 2.57
N ASP A 200 -1.94 8.10 1.63
CA ASP A 200 -2.69 9.28 1.20
C ASP A 200 -4.06 8.89 0.59
N LEU A 201 -4.97 9.87 0.53
CA LEU A 201 -6.32 9.63 0.04
C LEU A 201 -6.33 9.13 -1.41
N CYS A 202 -5.46 9.63 -2.30
CA CYS A 202 -5.39 9.17 -3.70
C CYS A 202 -5.03 7.69 -3.82
N THR A 203 -4.11 7.20 -2.96
CA THR A 203 -3.80 5.77 -2.85
C THR A 203 -5.04 4.96 -2.46
N LEU A 204 -5.77 5.39 -1.43
CA LEU A 204 -7.00 4.72 -0.98
C LEU A 204 -8.07 4.73 -2.08
N LEU A 205 -8.28 5.88 -2.74
CA LEU A 205 -9.22 6.03 -3.86
C LEU A 205 -8.90 5.05 -4.98
N SER A 206 -7.61 4.93 -5.34
CA SER A 206 -7.15 4.04 -6.40
C SER A 206 -7.45 2.59 -6.07
N LEU A 207 -7.07 2.11 -4.87
CA LEU A 207 -7.34 0.74 -4.41
C LEU A 207 -8.83 0.41 -4.48
N SER A 208 -9.67 1.30 -3.94
CA SER A 208 -11.12 1.12 -3.94
C SER A 208 -11.68 1.08 -5.37
N ALA A 209 -11.31 2.03 -6.22
CA ALA A 209 -11.84 2.12 -7.57
C ALA A 209 -11.41 0.94 -8.45
N PHE A 210 -10.18 0.42 -8.28
CA PHE A 210 -9.77 -0.83 -8.94
C PHE A 210 -10.64 -2.01 -8.54
N SER A 211 -10.92 -2.21 -7.25
CA SER A 211 -11.78 -3.29 -6.75
C SER A 211 -13.17 -3.27 -7.41
N PHE A 212 -13.83 -2.10 -7.40
CA PHE A 212 -15.16 -1.94 -7.99
C PHE A 212 -15.17 -2.09 -9.50
N PHE A 213 -14.18 -1.52 -10.21
CA PHE A 213 -14.12 -1.62 -11.66
C PHE A 213 -13.86 -3.05 -12.12
N PHE A 214 -12.89 -3.73 -11.48
CA PHE A 214 -12.39 -5.00 -11.97
C PHE A 214 -13.37 -6.15 -11.73
N TYR A 215 -14.10 -6.14 -10.60
CA TYR A 215 -15.07 -7.18 -10.27
C TYR A 215 -16.53 -6.73 -10.35
N GLY A 216 -16.81 -5.46 -10.66
CA GLY A 216 -18.18 -4.94 -10.73
C GLY A 216 -19.03 -5.63 -11.81
N TYR A 217 -20.31 -5.84 -11.50
CA TYR A 217 -21.21 -6.62 -12.37
C TYR A 217 -21.47 -5.92 -13.69
N HIS A 218 -21.69 -4.62 -13.64
CA HIS A 218 -22.05 -3.82 -14.81
C HIS A 218 -21.16 -2.58 -14.86
N VAL A 219 -20.08 -2.67 -15.63
CA VAL A 219 -19.04 -1.65 -15.72
C VAL A 219 -18.82 -1.27 -17.18
N HIS A 220 -18.46 -0.02 -17.41
CA HIS A 220 -18.11 0.50 -18.73
C HIS A 220 -16.65 0.95 -18.77
N GLU A 221 -16.04 0.89 -19.95
CA GLU A 221 -14.68 1.34 -20.24
C GLU A 221 -14.37 2.76 -19.73
N LYS A 222 -15.35 3.65 -19.75
CA LYS A 222 -15.22 5.04 -19.27
C LYS A 222 -14.91 5.13 -17.78
N ALA A 223 -15.26 4.10 -17.01
CA ALA A 223 -15.01 4.06 -15.57
C ALA A 223 -13.51 3.92 -15.24
N LEU A 224 -12.65 3.55 -16.20
CA LEU A 224 -11.18 3.55 -16.01
C LEU A 224 -10.64 4.93 -15.57
N LEU A 225 -11.33 6.01 -15.92
CA LEU A 225 -10.98 7.37 -15.49
C LEU A 225 -10.98 7.53 -13.97
N LEU A 226 -11.81 6.77 -13.24
CA LEU A 226 -11.84 6.79 -11.77
C LEU A 226 -10.56 6.21 -11.14
N MET A 227 -9.79 5.41 -11.87
CA MET A 227 -8.49 4.93 -11.38
C MET A 227 -7.36 5.78 -11.96
N ALA A 228 -7.45 6.18 -13.23
CA ALA A 228 -6.40 6.92 -13.91
C ALA A 228 -6.13 8.29 -13.27
N ILE A 229 -7.18 9.02 -12.90
CA ILE A 229 -7.04 10.37 -12.34
C ILE A 229 -6.31 10.34 -10.98
N PRO A 230 -6.76 9.58 -9.96
CA PRO A 230 -6.04 9.50 -8.69
C PRO A 230 -4.61 8.96 -8.83
N LEU A 231 -4.36 7.99 -9.73
CA LEU A 231 -3.01 7.47 -9.98
C LEU A 231 -2.06 8.51 -10.56
N VAL A 232 -2.53 9.37 -11.47
CA VAL A 232 -1.70 10.45 -12.02
C VAL A 232 -1.37 11.49 -10.94
N VAL A 233 -2.35 11.83 -10.09
CA VAL A 233 -2.10 12.72 -8.93
C VAL A 233 -1.09 12.08 -7.98
N LEU A 234 -1.23 10.79 -7.69
CA LEU A 234 -0.33 10.03 -6.83
C LEU A 234 1.11 9.97 -7.39
N ALA A 235 1.25 9.80 -8.70
CA ALA A 235 2.55 9.83 -9.38
C ALA A 235 3.23 11.20 -9.35
N LEU A 236 2.47 12.29 -9.20
CA LEU A 236 3.02 13.64 -9.01
C LEU A 236 3.48 13.89 -7.57
N THR A 237 2.94 13.16 -6.60
CA THR A 237 3.34 13.28 -5.19
C THR A 237 4.47 12.32 -4.81
N ASP A 238 4.48 11.11 -5.38
CA ASP A 238 5.49 10.09 -5.08
C ASP A 238 5.97 9.40 -6.37
N PRO A 239 7.26 9.55 -6.74
CA PRO A 239 7.85 8.97 -7.94
C PRO A 239 7.68 7.45 -8.07
N LYS A 240 7.48 6.70 -6.98
CA LYS A 240 7.35 5.24 -7.02
C LYS A 240 6.13 4.79 -7.82
N PHE A 241 5.09 5.63 -7.92
CA PHE A 241 3.86 5.32 -8.66
C PHE A 241 3.90 5.77 -10.13
N VAL A 242 4.95 6.47 -10.57
CA VAL A 242 5.05 7.02 -11.94
C VAL A 242 4.89 5.93 -13.00
N ARG A 243 5.55 4.79 -12.82
CA ARG A 243 5.50 3.68 -13.80
C ARG A 243 4.10 3.11 -13.97
N VAL A 244 3.43 2.81 -12.85
CA VAL A 244 2.07 2.25 -12.87
C VAL A 244 1.07 3.27 -13.41
N ALA A 245 1.21 4.56 -13.05
CA ALA A 245 0.33 5.62 -13.54
C ALA A 245 0.46 5.84 -15.06
N VAL A 246 1.68 5.83 -15.60
CA VAL A 246 1.93 5.97 -17.04
C VAL A 246 1.37 4.78 -17.81
N LEU A 247 1.70 3.55 -17.39
CA LEU A 247 1.19 2.34 -18.04
C LEU A 247 -0.34 2.28 -18.00
N PHE A 248 -0.94 2.54 -16.83
CA PHE A 248 -2.39 2.52 -16.67
C PHE A 248 -3.09 3.64 -17.47
N SER A 249 -2.45 4.80 -17.60
CA SER A 249 -2.95 5.89 -18.44
C SER A 249 -2.97 5.52 -19.92
N ILE A 250 -1.94 4.82 -20.42
CA ILE A 250 -1.91 4.31 -21.80
C ILE A 250 -3.03 3.27 -22.00
N ILE A 251 -3.17 2.30 -21.08
CA ILE A 251 -4.26 1.31 -21.10
C ILE A 251 -5.64 1.99 -21.11
N THR A 252 -5.81 3.03 -20.30
CA THR A 252 -7.05 3.80 -20.22
C THR A 252 -7.36 4.49 -21.54
N CYS A 253 -6.39 5.16 -22.16
CA CYS A 253 -6.59 5.80 -23.45
C CYS A 253 -6.94 4.80 -24.56
N THR A 254 -6.18 3.70 -24.67
CA THR A 254 -6.43 2.68 -25.72
C THR A 254 -7.76 1.98 -25.52
N SER A 255 -8.17 1.71 -24.28
CA SER A 255 -9.47 1.10 -23.96
C SER A 255 -10.68 1.96 -24.35
N LEU A 256 -10.48 3.26 -24.59
CA LEU A 256 -11.53 4.17 -25.05
C LEU A 256 -11.62 4.27 -26.58
N PHE A 257 -10.63 3.73 -27.32
CA PHE A 257 -10.57 3.85 -28.77
C PHE A 257 -11.75 3.21 -29.52
N PRO A 258 -12.30 2.07 -29.08
CA PRO A 258 -13.48 1.48 -29.72
C PRO A 258 -14.72 2.37 -29.71
N LEU A 259 -14.77 3.37 -28.84
CA LEU A 259 -15.85 4.36 -28.83
C LEU A 259 -15.72 5.39 -29.97
N LEU A 260 -14.51 5.54 -30.52
CA LEU A 260 -14.12 6.49 -31.56
C LEU A 260 -13.79 5.72 -32.84
N PHE A 261 -14.82 5.20 -33.50
CA PHE A 261 -14.71 4.24 -34.60
C PHE A 261 -14.93 4.85 -35.99
N THR A 262 -15.39 6.10 -36.08
CA THR A 262 -15.61 6.73 -37.39
C THR A 262 -14.28 7.09 -38.06
N LEU A 263 -14.25 7.10 -39.39
CA LEU A 263 -13.03 7.38 -40.16
C LEU A 263 -12.37 8.73 -39.80
N PHE A 264 -13.18 9.73 -39.46
CA PHE A 264 -12.69 11.05 -39.05
C PHE A 264 -12.11 11.05 -37.63
N GLU A 265 -12.65 10.23 -36.73
CA GLU A 265 -12.19 10.13 -35.34
C GLU A 265 -10.90 9.32 -35.19
N ILE A 266 -10.60 8.41 -36.13
CA ILE A 266 -9.39 7.57 -36.12
C ILE A 266 -8.10 8.39 -35.98
N PRO A 267 -7.81 9.39 -36.85
CA PRO A 267 -6.61 10.21 -36.67
C PRO A 267 -6.65 11.00 -35.36
N MET A 268 -7.82 11.50 -34.96
CA MET A 268 -7.96 12.26 -33.72
C MET A 268 -7.61 11.44 -32.47
N LYS A 269 -8.11 10.19 -32.36
CA LYS A 269 -7.84 9.36 -31.18
C LYS A 269 -6.36 9.03 -31.04
N TYR A 270 -5.67 8.72 -32.15
CA TYR A 270 -4.24 8.45 -32.13
C TYR A 270 -3.42 9.70 -31.80
N CYS A 271 -3.72 10.85 -32.42
CA CYS A 271 -3.04 12.10 -32.10
C CYS A 271 -3.20 12.46 -30.63
N LEU A 272 -4.43 12.42 -30.10
CA LEU A 272 -4.69 12.76 -28.69
C LEU A 272 -3.98 11.81 -27.73
N ALA A 273 -4.01 10.49 -27.95
CA ALA A 273 -3.36 9.53 -27.08
C ALA A 273 -1.82 9.65 -27.10
N THR A 274 -1.25 9.83 -28.29
CA THR A 274 0.20 9.99 -28.46
C THR A 274 0.66 11.31 -27.83
N THR A 275 -0.05 12.42 -28.07
CA THR A 275 0.25 13.71 -27.44
C THR A 275 0.14 13.64 -25.92
N TYR A 276 -0.91 13.01 -25.39
CA TYR A 276 -1.09 12.82 -23.95
C TYR A 276 0.07 12.01 -23.34
N THR A 277 0.45 10.91 -23.99
CA THR A 277 1.55 10.05 -23.53
C THR A 277 2.89 10.80 -23.57
N ILE A 278 3.18 11.54 -24.65
CA ILE A 278 4.40 12.34 -24.76
C ILE A 278 4.43 13.43 -23.69
N LEU A 279 3.33 14.17 -23.50
CA LEU A 279 3.25 15.22 -22.50
C LEU A 279 3.47 14.67 -21.08
N MET A 280 2.88 13.52 -20.76
CA MET A 280 3.06 12.85 -19.48
C MET A 280 4.51 12.42 -19.24
N LEU A 281 5.15 11.82 -20.25
CA LEU A 281 6.56 11.41 -20.15
C LEU A 281 7.49 12.63 -20.01
N LEU A 282 7.24 13.73 -20.74
CA LEU A 282 7.99 14.97 -20.61
C LEU A 282 7.80 15.62 -19.24
N MET A 283 6.57 15.62 -18.73
CA MET A 283 6.23 16.13 -17.40
C MET A 283 7.02 15.39 -16.32
N PHE A 284 7.03 14.06 -16.31
CA PHE A 284 7.78 13.28 -15.31
C PHE A 284 9.29 13.37 -15.49
N ARG A 285 9.78 13.48 -16.73
CA ARG A 285 11.20 13.76 -17.00
C ARG A 285 11.63 15.11 -16.43
N TYR A 286 10.78 16.13 -16.55
CA TYR A 286 11.10 17.47 -16.03
C TYR A 286 10.95 17.54 -14.51
N ALA A 287 9.87 16.98 -13.94
CA ALA A 287 9.58 17.04 -12.52
C ALA A 287 10.54 16.19 -11.66
N PHE A 288 10.96 15.03 -12.15
CA PHE A 288 11.73 14.04 -11.37
C PHE A 288 13.08 13.64 -11.98
N HIS A 289 13.49 14.28 -13.08
CA HIS A 289 14.72 13.94 -13.82
C HIS A 289 14.81 12.45 -14.24
N LEU A 290 13.67 11.79 -14.40
CA LEU A 290 13.60 10.39 -14.81
C LEU A 290 13.81 10.24 -16.32
N ASN A 291 14.58 9.22 -16.70
CA ASN A 291 14.76 8.85 -18.10
C ASN A 291 13.54 8.08 -18.62
N THR A 292 13.19 8.23 -19.90
CA THR A 292 12.05 7.51 -20.49
C THR A 292 12.18 5.99 -20.34
N THR A 293 13.40 5.46 -20.45
CA THR A 293 13.70 4.03 -20.28
C THR A 293 13.51 3.54 -18.84
N SER A 294 13.64 4.42 -17.84
CA SER A 294 13.36 4.07 -16.45
C SER A 294 11.87 4.13 -16.12
N VAL A 295 11.08 4.91 -16.87
CA VAL A 295 9.62 4.98 -16.74
C VAL A 295 8.93 3.83 -17.50
N LEU A 296 9.39 3.53 -18.71
CA LEU A 296 8.88 2.47 -19.59
C LEU A 296 9.96 1.41 -19.81
N PRO A 297 10.16 0.48 -18.87
CA PRO A 297 11.07 -0.64 -19.04
C PRO A 297 10.59 -1.60 -20.14
N LEU A 298 11.47 -2.51 -20.58
CA LEU A 298 11.23 -3.40 -21.73
C LEU A 298 9.90 -4.15 -21.66
N TYR A 299 9.52 -4.70 -20.50
CA TYR A 299 8.24 -5.41 -20.36
C TYR A 299 7.02 -4.51 -20.62
N SER A 300 7.08 -3.22 -20.23
CA SER A 300 6.02 -2.26 -20.49
C SER A 300 5.96 -1.94 -21.98
N ILE A 301 7.11 -1.80 -22.63
CA ILE A 301 7.20 -1.59 -24.08
C ILE A 301 6.62 -2.79 -24.85
N LEU A 302 6.96 -4.02 -24.44
CA LEU A 302 6.42 -5.24 -25.05
C LEU A 302 4.90 -5.32 -24.91
N TYR A 303 4.37 -4.99 -23.72
CA TYR A 303 2.93 -4.93 -23.50
C TYR A 303 2.25 -3.84 -24.35
N ILE A 304 2.80 -2.62 -24.38
CA ILE A 304 2.26 -1.50 -25.18
C ILE A 304 2.31 -1.85 -26.68
N SER A 305 3.37 -2.52 -27.14
CA SER A 305 3.47 -2.99 -28.52
C SER A 305 2.33 -3.94 -28.87
N GLY A 306 1.99 -4.86 -27.96
CA GLY A 306 0.81 -5.73 -28.10
C GLY A 306 -0.50 -4.95 -28.20
N LEU A 307 -0.72 -3.95 -27.33
CA LEU A 307 -1.88 -3.07 -27.40
C LEU A 307 -2.00 -2.38 -28.77
N VAL A 308 -0.89 -1.84 -29.28
CA VAL A 308 -0.85 -1.18 -30.60
C VAL A 308 -1.19 -2.17 -31.71
N LEU A 309 -0.66 -3.40 -31.66
CA LEU A 309 -0.97 -4.43 -32.65
C LEU A 309 -2.45 -4.81 -32.65
N PHE A 310 -3.06 -5.03 -31.48
CA PHE A 310 -4.49 -5.33 -31.39
C PHE A 310 -5.35 -4.17 -31.89
N GLU A 311 -4.96 -2.93 -31.60
CA GLU A 311 -5.66 -1.74 -32.07
C GLU A 311 -5.54 -1.52 -33.58
N LEU A 312 -4.35 -1.72 -34.16
CA LEU A 312 -4.16 -1.68 -35.61
C LEU A 312 -4.95 -2.78 -36.31
N ASN A 313 -5.01 -3.95 -35.68
CA ASN A 313 -5.84 -5.04 -36.16
C ASN A 313 -7.33 -4.65 -36.16
N ALA A 314 -7.82 -4.04 -35.08
CA ALA A 314 -9.21 -3.61 -34.98
C ALA A 314 -9.58 -2.50 -35.96
N SER A 315 -8.72 -1.51 -36.12
CA SER A 315 -9.00 -0.34 -36.95
C SER A 315 -8.80 -0.61 -38.45
N PHE A 316 -7.88 -1.50 -38.84
CA PHE A 316 -7.50 -1.69 -40.25
C PHE A 316 -7.55 -3.16 -40.72
N VAL A 317 -6.79 -4.05 -40.08
CA VAL A 317 -6.52 -5.40 -40.62
C VAL A 317 -7.78 -6.26 -40.64
N HIS A 318 -8.54 -6.31 -39.54
CA HIS A 318 -9.76 -7.13 -39.45
C HIS A 318 -10.80 -6.69 -40.48
N LYS A 319 -11.02 -5.37 -40.60
CA LYS A 319 -11.95 -4.80 -41.57
C LYS A 319 -11.54 -5.10 -43.02
N ALA A 320 -10.24 -5.09 -43.31
CA ALA A 320 -9.72 -5.41 -44.63
C ALA A 320 -9.86 -6.90 -44.99
N LEU A 321 -9.64 -7.81 -44.04
CA LEU A 321 -9.65 -9.26 -44.29
C LEU A 321 -11.05 -9.89 -44.19
N PHE A 322 -11.84 -9.48 -43.19
CA PHE A 322 -13.11 -10.13 -42.84
C PHE A 322 -14.34 -9.27 -43.14
N GLY A 323 -14.16 -8.01 -43.58
CA GLY A 323 -15.26 -7.09 -43.83
C GLY A 323 -16.09 -6.86 -42.56
N GLU A 324 -17.41 -7.06 -42.65
CA GLU A 324 -18.33 -6.95 -41.50
C GLU A 324 -18.51 -8.27 -40.73
N LYS A 325 -17.88 -9.37 -41.17
CA LYS A 325 -17.95 -10.64 -40.45
C LYS A 325 -17.19 -10.51 -39.12
N LEU A 326 -17.79 -11.02 -38.05
CA LEU A 326 -17.21 -11.03 -36.69
C LEU A 326 -16.79 -9.63 -36.21
N ALA A 327 -17.63 -8.61 -36.44
CA ALA A 327 -17.31 -7.21 -36.12
C ALA A 327 -16.89 -6.96 -34.65
N PHE A 328 -17.36 -7.78 -33.71
CA PHE A 328 -17.05 -7.65 -32.27
C PHE A 328 -15.75 -8.33 -31.83
N LEU A 329 -15.22 -9.26 -32.62
CA LEU A 329 -14.00 -10.01 -32.28
C LEU A 329 -12.78 -9.10 -32.02
N PRO A 330 -12.43 -8.14 -32.90
CA PRO A 330 -11.31 -7.24 -32.64
C PRO A 330 -11.50 -6.39 -31.38
N LEU A 331 -12.74 -5.97 -31.10
CA LEU A 331 -13.06 -5.18 -29.91
C LEU A 331 -12.91 -6.01 -28.62
N MET A 332 -13.34 -7.27 -28.65
CA MET A 332 -13.14 -8.23 -27.57
C MET A 332 -11.64 -8.46 -27.29
N MET A 333 -10.81 -8.60 -28.33
CA MET A 333 -9.36 -8.80 -28.15
C MET A 333 -8.70 -7.62 -27.42
N ILE A 334 -9.04 -6.38 -27.81
CA ILE A 334 -8.56 -5.17 -27.11
C ILE A 334 -9.00 -5.19 -25.64
N SER A 335 -10.27 -5.50 -25.39
CA SER A 335 -10.82 -5.52 -24.02
C SER A 335 -10.11 -6.54 -23.14
N VAL A 336 -9.92 -7.77 -23.62
CA VAL A 336 -9.29 -8.85 -22.84
C VAL A 336 -7.81 -8.56 -22.60
N TYR A 337 -7.10 -8.09 -23.62
CA TYR A 337 -5.69 -7.71 -23.48
C TYR A 337 -5.52 -6.54 -22.49
N SER A 338 -6.43 -5.56 -22.54
CA SER A 338 -6.47 -4.45 -21.60
C SER A 338 -6.83 -4.91 -20.18
N ALA A 339 -7.73 -5.89 -20.03
CA ALA A 339 -8.12 -6.44 -18.72
C ALA A 339 -6.93 -7.09 -18.00
N VAL A 340 -6.07 -7.79 -18.73
CA VAL A 340 -4.80 -8.32 -18.20
C VAL A 340 -3.89 -7.19 -17.71
N GLY A 341 -3.79 -6.10 -18.46
CA GLY A 341 -3.01 -4.92 -18.06
C GLY A 341 -3.59 -4.21 -16.84
N VAL A 342 -4.92 -4.07 -16.76
CA VAL A 342 -5.63 -3.52 -15.60
C VAL A 342 -5.35 -4.35 -14.36
N LEU A 343 -5.43 -5.69 -14.44
CA LEU A 343 -5.09 -6.59 -13.35
C LEU A 343 -3.62 -6.44 -12.92
N GLY A 344 -2.71 -6.40 -13.90
CA GLY A 344 -1.28 -6.19 -13.63
C GLY A 344 -1.01 -4.87 -12.90
N CYS A 345 -1.64 -3.78 -13.32
CA CYS A 345 -1.53 -2.48 -12.64
C CYS A 345 -2.16 -2.51 -11.24
N TYR A 346 -3.27 -3.22 -11.05
CA TYR A 346 -3.91 -3.34 -9.74
C TYR A 346 -3.03 -4.10 -8.74
N ILE A 347 -2.48 -5.24 -9.14
CA ILE A 347 -1.55 -6.01 -8.32
C ILE A 347 -0.30 -5.18 -8.03
N TRP A 348 0.25 -4.49 -9.03
CA TRP A 348 1.43 -3.63 -8.84
C TRP A 348 1.15 -2.50 -7.85
N LEU A 349 0.00 -1.84 -7.92
CA LEU A 349 -0.41 -0.83 -6.95
C LEU A 349 -0.43 -1.41 -5.52
N ILE A 350 -1.04 -2.59 -5.32
CA ILE A 350 -1.07 -3.26 -4.01
C ILE A 350 0.37 -3.50 -3.51
N LEU A 351 1.25 -4.03 -4.35
CA LEU A 351 2.65 -4.26 -3.97
C LEU A 351 3.35 -2.96 -3.57
N LEU A 352 3.18 -1.87 -4.31
CA LEU A 352 3.78 -0.56 -3.97
C LEU A 352 3.26 0.01 -2.64
N VAL A 353 2.00 -0.26 -2.29
CA VAL A 353 1.40 0.22 -1.04
C VAL A 353 1.92 -0.56 0.17
N PHE A 354 2.22 -1.85 0.01
CA PHE A 354 2.65 -2.74 1.09
C PHE A 354 4.15 -3.06 1.09
N ASP A 355 4.94 -2.51 0.17
CA ASP A 355 6.39 -2.77 0.03
C ASP A 355 7.15 -2.52 1.34
N ASP A 356 6.90 -1.40 2.02
CA ASP A 356 7.54 -1.06 3.30
C ASP A 356 7.27 -2.13 4.38
N ASP A 357 6.04 -2.64 4.46
CA ASP A 357 5.67 -3.63 5.47
C ASP A 357 6.29 -5.00 5.17
N ILE A 358 6.36 -5.36 3.88
CA ILE A 358 7.03 -6.58 3.42
C ILE A 358 8.51 -6.52 3.76
N MET A 359 9.17 -5.38 3.48
CA MET A 359 10.57 -5.15 3.79
C MET A 359 10.83 -5.21 5.31
N ILE A 360 10.01 -4.55 6.12
CA ILE A 360 10.11 -4.61 7.59
C ILE A 360 9.93 -6.05 8.09
N THR A 361 8.97 -6.79 7.55
CA THR A 361 8.72 -8.19 7.93
C THR A 361 9.93 -9.08 7.61
N PHE A 362 10.52 -8.89 6.43
CA PHE A 362 11.73 -9.59 6.03
C PHE A 362 12.90 -9.28 6.97
N LYS A 363 13.12 -8.00 7.30
CA LYS A 363 14.16 -7.56 8.24
C LYS A 363 13.98 -8.15 9.63
N LYS A 364 12.74 -8.16 10.16
CA LYS A 364 12.40 -8.84 11.42
C LYS A 364 12.74 -10.33 11.39
N LYS A 365 12.36 -11.02 10.30
CA LYS A 365 12.61 -12.46 10.16
C LYS A 365 14.09 -12.80 10.07
N ARG A 366 14.87 -11.95 9.38
CA ARG A 366 16.33 -12.06 9.33
C ARG A 366 16.95 -11.85 10.72
N CYS A 367 16.54 -10.81 11.44
CA CYS A 367 17.01 -10.56 12.80
C CYS A 367 16.71 -11.72 13.75
N GLU A 368 15.49 -12.28 13.70
CA GLU A 368 15.13 -13.47 14.49
C GLU A 368 16.00 -14.70 14.16
N LEU A 369 16.43 -14.83 12.90
CA LEU A 369 17.31 -15.91 12.49
C LEU A 369 18.73 -15.70 13.05
N GLU A 370 19.28 -14.49 12.94
CA GLU A 370 20.56 -14.11 13.54
C GLU A 370 20.55 -14.32 15.06
N GLU A 371 19.50 -13.88 15.75
CA GLU A 371 19.31 -14.10 17.20
C GLU A 371 19.30 -15.60 17.57
N ARG A 372 18.74 -16.48 16.72
CA ARG A 372 18.80 -17.94 16.95
C ARG A 372 20.23 -18.47 16.84
N PHE A 373 21.01 -18.00 15.87
CA PHE A 373 22.41 -18.39 15.72
C PHE A 373 23.27 -17.90 16.90
N ILE A 374 23.03 -16.67 17.38
CA ILE A 374 23.70 -16.10 18.56
C ILE A 374 23.40 -16.98 19.79
N LYS A 375 22.12 -17.26 20.06
CA LYS A 375 21.70 -18.07 21.21
C LYS A 375 22.19 -19.51 21.17
N ALA A 376 22.38 -20.07 19.97
CA ALA A 376 22.94 -21.41 19.78
C ALA A 376 24.49 -21.44 19.86
N GLY A 377 25.15 -20.29 20.06
CA GLY A 377 26.60 -20.23 20.20
C GLY A 377 27.37 -20.41 18.88
N HIS A 378 26.75 -20.13 17.73
CA HIS A 378 27.41 -20.26 16.42
C HIS A 378 28.39 -19.11 16.11
N TYR A 379 28.33 -18.01 16.87
CA TYR A 379 29.27 -16.90 16.74
C TYR A 379 30.45 -17.11 17.71
N PRO A 380 31.70 -17.07 17.24
CA PRO A 380 32.86 -17.18 18.10
C PRO A 380 33.03 -15.90 18.92
N VAL A 381 32.75 -15.99 20.22
CA VAL A 381 32.97 -14.90 21.18
C VAL A 381 34.00 -15.38 22.19
N GLN A 382 35.04 -14.57 22.44
CA GLN A 382 36.01 -14.87 23.47
C GLN A 382 35.33 -14.87 24.84
N ALA A 383 35.33 -16.02 25.51
CA ALA A 383 34.82 -16.13 26.87
C ALA A 383 35.84 -15.55 27.85
N VAL A 384 35.33 -14.89 28.90
CA VAL A 384 36.10 -14.46 30.07
C VAL A 384 35.60 -15.31 31.24
N GLU A 385 36.47 -16.16 31.80
CA GLU A 385 36.06 -17.13 32.83
C GLU A 385 36.19 -16.55 34.24
N SER A 386 37.11 -15.60 34.44
CA SER A 386 37.35 -14.95 35.73
C SER A 386 37.59 -13.45 35.60
N LEU A 387 37.25 -12.69 36.64
CA LEU A 387 37.48 -11.24 36.68
C LEU A 387 38.97 -10.88 36.69
N GLU A 388 39.82 -11.83 37.08
CA GLU A 388 41.28 -11.70 37.15
C GLU A 388 41.94 -11.69 35.76
N GLU A 389 41.23 -12.19 34.74
CA GLU A 389 41.66 -12.18 33.34
C GLU A 389 41.38 -10.86 32.60
N VAL A 390 40.62 -9.95 33.21
CA VAL A 390 40.20 -8.70 32.56
C VAL A 390 41.25 -7.62 32.79
N GLU A 391 41.92 -7.19 31.72
CA GLU A 391 42.88 -6.09 31.75
C GLU A 391 42.30 -4.82 31.11
N MET A 392 41.41 -4.95 30.13
CA MET A 392 40.82 -3.84 29.40
C MET A 392 39.30 -3.95 29.24
N ILE A 393 38.61 -2.86 29.57
CA ILE A 393 37.14 -2.74 29.43
C ILE A 393 36.82 -1.69 28.36
N GLY A 394 36.02 -2.10 27.38
CA GLY A 394 35.39 -1.19 26.42
C GLY A 394 34.03 -0.70 26.92
N GLY A 395 33.70 0.55 26.66
CA GLY A 395 32.37 1.13 26.86
C GLY A 395 31.84 1.64 25.53
N ILE A 396 30.58 1.34 25.20
CA ILE A 396 29.96 1.79 23.95
C ILE A 396 28.57 2.39 24.17
N ASP A 397 28.36 3.55 23.57
CA ASP A 397 27.08 4.27 23.56
C ASP A 397 26.79 4.83 22.15
N ILE A 398 25.50 4.92 21.82
CA ILE A 398 25.02 5.51 20.57
C ILE A 398 23.84 6.44 20.84
N SER A 399 23.91 7.64 20.25
CA SER A 399 22.89 8.66 20.41
C SER A 399 22.40 9.18 19.05
N THR A 400 21.11 9.02 18.78
CA THR A 400 20.48 9.50 17.53
C THR A 400 20.15 11.00 17.60
N SER A 401 20.23 11.69 16.46
CA SER A 401 19.90 13.10 16.37
C SER A 401 18.40 13.35 16.52
N LYS A 402 18.05 14.35 17.35
CA LYS A 402 16.66 14.77 17.58
C LYS A 402 15.98 15.38 16.35
N LYS A 403 16.75 15.87 15.37
CA LYS A 403 16.23 16.54 14.16
C LYS A 403 16.09 15.59 12.98
N ASN A 404 17.04 14.67 12.82
CA ASN A 404 17.04 13.66 11.78
C ASN A 404 17.54 12.36 12.36
N GLN A 405 16.65 11.39 12.53
CA GLN A 405 16.98 10.12 13.17
C GLN A 405 18.02 9.32 12.37
N ASP A 406 18.16 9.56 11.06
CA ASP A 406 19.13 8.86 10.20
C ASP A 406 20.58 9.19 10.56
N PHE A 407 20.84 10.19 11.40
CA PHE A 407 22.17 10.48 11.93
C PHE A 407 22.27 10.07 13.39
N ALA A 408 23.33 9.35 13.74
CA ALA A 408 23.69 9.03 15.10
C ALA A 408 25.17 9.32 15.35
N VAL A 409 25.52 9.58 16.61
CA VAL A 409 26.92 9.60 17.07
C VAL A 409 27.14 8.34 17.88
N VAL A 410 28.18 7.60 17.55
CA VAL A 410 28.65 6.45 18.34
C VAL A 410 29.96 6.83 19.02
N ALA A 411 30.13 6.41 20.27
CA ALA A 411 31.37 6.58 21.03
C ALA A 411 31.82 5.24 21.61
N PHE A 412 33.11 4.95 21.49
CA PHE A 412 33.77 3.76 22.01
C PHE A 412 34.98 4.17 22.86
N SER A 413 34.87 3.97 24.17
CA SER A 413 35.88 4.30 25.17
C SER A 413 36.56 3.05 25.71
N ILE A 414 37.84 3.10 26.01
CA ILE A 414 38.62 1.96 26.51
C ILE A 414 39.29 2.37 27.82
N PHE A 415 39.19 1.50 28.83
CA PHE A 415 39.72 1.70 30.16
C PHE A 415 40.63 0.54 30.56
N GLU A 416 41.70 0.86 31.28
CA GLU A 416 42.50 -0.11 32.02
C GLU A 416 41.72 -0.60 33.24
N TYR A 417 41.72 -1.90 33.50
CA TYR A 417 41.10 -2.52 34.67
C TYR A 417 42.17 -3.15 35.57
N PRO A 418 42.10 -3.01 36.91
CA PRO A 418 41.02 -2.42 37.71
C PRO A 418 41.16 -0.91 37.96
N SER A 419 42.19 -0.24 37.42
CA SER A 419 42.46 1.18 37.71
C SER A 419 41.35 2.12 37.22
N MET A 420 40.54 1.68 36.25
CA MET A 420 39.53 2.45 35.53
C MET A 420 40.09 3.72 34.89
N LYS A 421 41.39 3.71 34.56
CA LYS A 421 42.03 4.81 33.85
C LYS A 421 41.65 4.76 32.36
N GLU A 422 41.10 5.86 31.84
CA GLU A 422 40.81 5.98 30.42
C GLU A 422 42.10 5.91 29.59
N MET A 423 42.11 5.00 28.62
CA MET A 423 43.22 4.78 27.70
C MET A 423 42.97 5.47 26.36
N ALA A 424 41.73 5.40 25.85
CA ALA A 424 41.33 6.04 24.61
C ALA A 424 39.82 6.27 24.53
N LEU A 425 39.43 7.23 23.70
CA LEU A 425 38.06 7.51 23.30
C LEU A 425 38.04 7.73 21.78
N PHE A 426 37.16 6.99 21.10
CA PHE A 426 36.92 7.12 19.67
C PHE A 426 35.45 7.45 19.45
N ASP A 427 35.15 8.38 18.55
CA ASP A 427 33.78 8.71 18.16
C ASP A 427 33.65 8.98 16.66
N THR A 428 32.44 8.74 16.14
CA THR A 428 32.11 9.10 14.74
C THR A 428 30.63 9.33 14.56
N VAL A 429 30.28 9.96 13.43
CA VAL A 429 28.89 10.11 12.99
C VAL A 429 28.54 8.93 12.09
N LEU A 430 27.54 8.15 12.48
CA LEU A 430 26.95 7.08 11.69
C LEU A 430 25.73 7.59 10.92
N VAL A 431 25.62 7.15 9.66
CA VAL A 431 24.39 7.27 8.87
C VAL A 431 23.64 5.95 8.97
N ILE A 432 22.47 5.98 9.60
CA ILE A 432 21.63 4.82 9.83
C ILE A 432 20.41 4.88 8.90
N SER A 433 20.44 4.07 7.84
CA SER A 433 19.36 3.98 6.86
C SER A 433 18.19 3.08 7.31
N GLU A 434 18.38 2.33 8.38
CA GLU A 434 17.43 1.33 8.86
C GLU A 434 16.34 1.96 9.74
N PRO A 435 15.03 1.67 9.53
CA PRO A 435 13.97 2.29 10.30
C PRO A 435 13.99 1.82 11.76
N TYR A 436 13.55 2.70 12.67
CA TYR A 436 13.31 2.28 14.05
C TYR A 436 12.11 1.33 14.10
N ILE A 437 12.36 0.10 14.55
CA ILE A 437 11.34 -0.93 14.74
C ILE A 437 11.34 -1.27 16.23
N THR A 438 10.22 -1.02 16.90
CA THR A 438 10.05 -1.36 18.33
C THR A 438 10.43 -2.81 18.58
N ASP A 439 11.17 -3.05 19.66
CA ASP A 439 11.79 -4.32 20.03
C ASP A 439 12.90 -4.83 19.09
N TYR A 440 13.15 -4.25 17.90
CA TYR A 440 14.18 -4.72 16.96
C TYR A 440 15.28 -3.67 16.76
N LEU A 441 15.71 -3.00 17.83
CA LEU A 441 16.74 -1.96 17.78
C LEU A 441 18.05 -2.45 17.15
N ALA A 442 18.42 -3.71 17.36
CA ALA A 442 19.61 -4.32 16.80
C ALA A 442 19.66 -4.27 15.26
N ILE A 443 18.52 -4.35 14.57
CA ILE A 443 18.46 -4.21 13.09
C ILE A 443 19.07 -2.86 12.66
N ARG A 444 18.81 -1.83 13.47
CA ARG A 444 19.17 -0.46 13.17
C ARG A 444 20.61 -0.16 13.57
N GLU A 445 21.06 -0.64 14.72
CA GLU A 445 22.27 -0.13 15.37
C GLU A 445 23.41 -1.15 15.43
N ALA A 446 23.13 -2.46 15.48
CA ALA A 446 24.16 -3.45 15.79
C ALA A 446 25.29 -3.50 14.74
N ALA A 447 24.94 -3.56 13.45
CA ALA A 447 25.93 -3.65 12.38
C ALA A 447 26.78 -2.37 12.21
N PRO A 448 26.20 -1.15 12.19
CA PRO A 448 26.98 0.09 12.16
C PRO A 448 27.91 0.24 13.37
N VAL A 449 27.42 -0.08 14.58
CA VAL A 449 28.20 0.03 15.82
C VAL A 449 29.33 -1.00 15.85
N ALA A 450 29.06 -2.26 15.55
CA ALA A 450 30.09 -3.29 15.48
C ALA A 450 31.10 -3.02 14.36
N GLY A 451 30.66 -2.48 13.21
CA GLY A 451 31.54 -2.05 12.14
C GLY A 451 32.49 -0.93 12.57
N PHE A 452 32.00 0.04 13.34
CA PHE A 452 32.85 1.08 13.94
C PHE A 452 33.88 0.48 14.90
N VAL A 453 33.46 -0.36 15.85
CA VAL A 453 34.39 -1.04 16.78
C VAL A 453 35.45 -1.84 16.01
N ASN A 454 35.03 -2.67 15.06
CA ASN A 454 35.95 -3.49 14.28
C ASN A 454 36.96 -2.62 13.50
N SER A 455 36.53 -1.47 12.94
CA SER A 455 37.46 -0.56 12.26
C SER A 455 38.53 0.03 13.19
N ILE A 456 38.15 0.37 14.43
CA ILE A 456 39.10 0.83 15.44
C ILE A 456 40.06 -0.30 15.84
N LEU A 457 39.57 -1.54 15.96
CA LEU A 457 40.40 -2.69 16.32
C LEU A 457 41.32 -3.15 15.18
N GLU A 458 40.96 -2.89 13.93
CA GLU A 458 41.85 -3.08 12.78
C GLU A 458 42.99 -2.06 12.78
N GLU A 459 42.71 -0.79 13.13
CA GLU A 459 43.72 0.27 13.19
C GLU A 459 44.59 0.20 14.46
N PHE A 460 43.98 -0.16 15.60
CA PHE A 460 44.62 -0.25 16.92
C PHE A 460 44.41 -1.64 17.57
N PRO A 461 45.03 -2.72 17.05
CA PRO A 461 44.80 -4.09 17.56
C PRO A 461 45.16 -4.29 19.03
N HIS A 462 46.11 -3.52 19.56
CA HIS A 462 46.53 -3.55 20.97
C HIS A 462 45.50 -2.93 21.93
N MET A 463 44.48 -2.25 21.39
CA MET A 463 43.39 -1.64 22.14
C MET A 463 42.14 -2.53 22.12
N ARG A 464 42.28 -3.84 21.86
CA ARG A 464 41.15 -4.79 21.93
C ARG A 464 40.78 -5.04 23.39
N PRO A 465 39.58 -4.64 23.85
CA PRO A 465 39.15 -4.94 25.21
C PRO A 465 38.76 -6.41 25.37
N ASP A 466 38.85 -6.91 26.60
CA ASP A 466 38.42 -8.26 26.97
C ASP A 466 36.89 -8.34 27.05
N VAL A 467 36.26 -7.24 27.49
CA VAL A 467 34.80 -7.11 27.62
C VAL A 467 34.33 -5.73 27.18
N ILE A 468 33.17 -5.67 26.52
CA ILE A 468 32.49 -4.42 26.14
C ILE A 468 31.21 -4.25 26.95
N ILE A 469 31.10 -3.14 27.66
CA ILE A 469 29.89 -2.68 28.33
C ILE A 469 29.09 -1.83 27.33
N CYS A 470 27.89 -2.30 26.98
CA CYS A 470 26.99 -1.62 26.06
C CYS A 470 25.88 -0.90 26.83
N ASP A 471 25.62 0.38 26.52
CA ASP A 471 24.42 1.07 26.98
C ASP A 471 23.19 0.51 26.25
N GLY A 472 22.56 -0.51 26.84
CA GLY A 472 21.48 -1.24 26.22
C GLY A 472 21.27 -2.63 26.83
N ASN A 473 20.26 -3.34 26.33
CA ASN A 473 19.92 -4.66 26.84
C ASN A 473 20.82 -5.77 26.26
N GLY A 474 21.18 -6.74 27.10
CA GLY A 474 21.78 -8.02 26.71
C GLY A 474 20.72 -9.12 26.58
N GLN A 475 20.91 -10.25 27.27
CA GLN A 475 19.91 -11.33 27.29
C GLN A 475 18.58 -10.90 27.92
N PHE A 476 18.60 -9.90 28.79
CA PHE A 476 17.40 -9.29 29.37
C PHE A 476 16.67 -8.42 28.34
N HIS A 477 16.07 -9.08 27.35
CA HIS A 477 15.37 -8.50 26.22
C HIS A 477 14.15 -9.37 25.90
N SER A 478 13.09 -8.81 25.29
CA SER A 478 11.84 -9.53 25.00
C SER A 478 12.01 -10.82 24.19
N ARG A 479 13.14 -10.94 23.46
CA ARG A 479 13.51 -12.13 22.68
C ARG A 479 14.73 -12.90 23.20
N GLY A 480 15.21 -12.57 24.40
CA GLY A 480 16.41 -13.17 24.99
C GLY A 480 17.72 -12.77 24.29
N CYS A 481 17.68 -11.73 23.45
CA CYS A 481 18.82 -11.29 22.62
C CYS A 481 18.65 -9.80 22.30
N GLY A 482 19.29 -8.94 23.09
CA GLY A 482 19.29 -7.48 22.91
C GLY A 482 20.52 -6.97 22.17
N LEU A 483 20.67 -5.65 22.06
CA LEU A 483 21.75 -5.00 21.32
C LEU A 483 23.15 -5.51 21.71
N ALA A 484 23.42 -5.68 23.01
CA ALA A 484 24.73 -6.13 23.48
C ALA A 484 25.07 -7.54 22.94
N CYS A 485 24.10 -8.45 22.90
CA CYS A 485 24.30 -9.79 22.34
C CYS A 485 24.68 -9.75 20.85
N HIS A 486 24.05 -8.86 20.08
CA HIS A 486 24.38 -8.66 18.67
C HIS A 486 25.77 -8.04 18.49
N ILE A 487 26.14 -7.04 19.30
CA ILE A 487 27.47 -6.44 19.25
C ILE A 487 28.54 -7.48 19.58
N GLY A 488 28.33 -8.31 20.62
CA GLY A 488 29.28 -9.37 20.98
C GLY A 488 29.47 -10.39 19.87
N ALA A 489 28.36 -10.82 19.25
CA ALA A 489 28.39 -11.73 18.11
C ALA A 489 29.14 -11.17 16.88
N LEU A 490 28.98 -9.87 16.60
CA LEU A 490 29.59 -9.21 15.42
C LEU A 490 31.04 -8.76 15.63
N THR A 491 31.47 -8.54 16.88
CA THR A 491 32.85 -8.13 17.23
C THR A 491 33.73 -9.29 17.72
N GLY A 492 33.10 -10.40 18.14
CA GLY A 492 33.76 -11.54 18.76
C GLY A 492 34.30 -11.26 20.17
N ILE A 493 33.83 -10.19 20.82
CA ILE A 493 34.25 -9.77 22.17
C ILE A 493 33.12 -10.03 23.17
N ALA A 494 33.45 -10.44 24.39
CA ALA A 494 32.45 -10.60 25.45
C ALA A 494 31.70 -9.27 25.68
N THR A 495 30.38 -9.32 25.84
CA THR A 495 29.56 -8.12 25.98
C THR A 495 28.62 -8.21 27.17
N ILE A 496 28.46 -7.10 27.87
CA ILE A 496 27.51 -6.93 28.96
C ILE A 496 26.59 -5.75 28.60
N GLY A 497 25.28 -6.01 28.59
CA GLY A 497 24.29 -4.95 28.40
C GLY A 497 23.91 -4.31 29.73
N VAL A 498 24.14 -3.00 29.86
CA VAL A 498 23.76 -2.21 31.03
C VAL A 498 22.70 -1.19 30.62
N ALA A 499 21.44 -1.51 30.87
CA ALA A 499 20.32 -0.63 30.55
C ALA A 499 19.97 0.31 31.71
N LYS A 500 19.67 1.57 31.39
CA LYS A 500 19.28 2.60 32.38
C LYS A 500 17.87 2.40 32.95
N ASN A 501 16.99 1.74 32.19
CA ASN A 501 15.59 1.50 32.55
C ASN A 501 15.26 0.02 32.47
N LEU A 502 14.49 -0.47 33.44
CA LEU A 502 14.08 -1.86 33.50
C LEU A 502 12.81 -2.08 32.67
N ASN A 503 12.77 -3.15 31.88
CA ASN A 503 11.58 -3.49 31.11
C ASN A 503 10.55 -4.22 31.99
N LEU A 504 9.62 -3.46 32.58
CA LEU A 504 8.62 -3.96 33.52
C LEU A 504 7.67 -5.02 32.91
N SER A 505 7.36 -4.90 31.60
CA SER A 505 6.49 -5.89 30.93
C SER A 505 7.20 -7.23 30.77
N LEU A 506 8.52 -7.22 30.54
CA LEU A 506 9.35 -8.42 30.52
C LEU A 506 9.41 -9.08 31.89
N LEU A 507 9.64 -8.31 32.97
CA LEU A 507 9.60 -8.85 34.34
C LEU A 507 8.28 -9.52 34.67
N LYS A 508 7.17 -8.89 34.31
CA LYS A 508 5.84 -9.47 34.50
C LYS A 508 5.68 -10.78 33.74
N SER A 509 6.22 -10.87 32.52
CA SER A 509 6.19 -12.11 31.73
C SER A 509 7.08 -13.23 32.30
N LEU A 510 8.12 -12.87 33.07
CA LEU A 510 9.00 -13.79 33.77
C LEU A 510 8.44 -14.24 35.13
N GLY A 511 7.24 -13.79 35.51
CA GLY A 511 6.56 -14.20 36.73
C GLY A 511 6.94 -13.40 37.98
N ALA A 512 7.54 -12.21 37.82
CA ALA A 512 7.79 -11.31 38.95
C ALA A 512 6.48 -10.91 39.64
N SER A 513 6.47 -10.90 40.97
CA SER A 513 5.31 -10.47 41.76
C SER A 513 5.04 -8.97 41.59
N ASP A 514 3.79 -8.54 41.82
CA ASP A 514 3.41 -7.13 41.73
C ASP A 514 4.25 -6.23 42.67
N ASP A 515 4.73 -6.77 43.80
CA ASP A 515 5.63 -6.07 44.72
C ASP A 515 7.01 -5.81 44.11
N ILE A 516 7.55 -6.75 43.32
CA ILE A 516 8.83 -6.60 42.62
C ILE A 516 8.68 -5.61 41.46
N ILE A 517 7.55 -5.65 40.76
CA ILE A 517 7.24 -4.71 39.68
C ILE A 517 7.11 -3.28 40.24
N ALA A 518 6.41 -3.13 41.37
CA ALA A 518 6.27 -1.83 42.04
C ALA A 518 7.62 -1.31 42.57
N ALA A 519 8.48 -2.20 43.10
CA ALA A 519 9.84 -1.83 43.49
C ALA A 519 10.67 -1.38 42.27
N ALA A 520 10.65 -2.15 41.18
CA ALA A 520 11.37 -1.82 39.96
C ALA A 520 10.97 -0.48 39.33
N ASP A 521 9.71 -0.05 39.51
CA ASP A 521 9.19 1.22 39.01
C ASP A 521 9.63 2.44 39.86
N GLN A 522 9.94 2.24 41.15
CA GLN A 522 10.26 3.32 42.09
C GLN A 522 11.73 3.81 42.05
N ALA A 523 12.64 3.02 41.47
CA ALA A 523 14.03 3.39 41.16
C ALA A 523 14.87 3.99 42.32
N ASP A 524 14.57 3.66 43.59
CA ASP A 524 15.38 4.03 44.76
C ASP A 524 16.40 2.94 45.14
N LEU A 525 17.33 3.24 46.06
CA LEU A 525 18.39 2.28 46.45
C LEU A 525 17.83 0.99 47.09
N HIS A 526 16.77 1.08 47.88
CA HIS A 526 16.21 -0.06 48.61
C HIS A 526 15.40 -0.99 47.70
N SER A 527 14.77 -0.43 46.67
CA SER A 527 14.11 -1.19 45.59
C SER A 527 15.11 -1.88 44.66
N ARG A 528 16.30 -1.30 44.44
CA ARG A 528 17.38 -1.95 43.65
C ARG A 528 17.90 -3.23 44.30
N ASP A 529 18.06 -3.27 45.62
CA ASP A 529 18.51 -4.48 46.33
C ASP A 529 17.49 -5.62 46.22
N LYS A 530 16.18 -5.32 46.34
CA LYS A 530 15.11 -6.31 46.14
C LYS A 530 15.05 -6.87 44.71
N VAL A 531 15.24 -6.01 43.71
CA VAL A 531 15.28 -6.45 42.30
C VAL A 531 16.53 -7.30 42.06
N ARG A 532 17.67 -6.96 42.67
CA ARG A 532 18.90 -7.74 42.60
C ARG A 532 18.75 -9.13 43.22
N GLU A 533 18.17 -9.23 44.41
CA GLU A 533 17.88 -10.52 45.06
C GLU A 533 17.00 -11.45 44.20
N TYR A 534 16.06 -10.90 43.43
CA TYR A 534 15.22 -11.67 42.51
C TYR A 534 16.01 -12.25 41.33
N PHE A 535 17.06 -11.59 40.85
CA PHE A 535 17.89 -12.07 39.74
C PHE A 535 19.04 -12.99 40.20
N ASP A 536 19.47 -12.88 41.45
CA ASP A 536 20.53 -13.70 42.04
C ASP A 536 20.04 -15.09 42.53
N GLY A 537 18.72 -15.29 42.67
CA GLY A 537 18.08 -16.55 43.09
C GLY A 537 17.44 -17.32 41.95
#